data_AF-A0A4D6KQM0-F1
#
_entry.id   AF-A0A4D6KQM0-F1
#
_cell.length_a   1.000
_cell.length_b   1.000
_cell.length_c   1.000
_cell.angle_alpha   90.00
_cell.angle_beta   90.00
_cell.angle_gamma   90.00
#
_symmetry.space_group_name_H-M   'P 1'
#
loop_
_entity.id
_entity.type
_entity.pdbx_description
1 polymer ?
#
loop_
_entity_poly.entity_id
_entity_poly.type
_entity_poly.pdbx_seq_one_letter_code
_entity_poly.pdbx_strand_id
1 'polypeptide(L)'
;MEGPVNERFDFGKMEYGCKHYRRRCRIRAPCCNEIYSCRHCHNEEASLSKNSFDRHELVRQDVKQVVCSVCDTEQSVAQVCTNCGIKMGEYFCNICKFFDDDTEKQQFHCDDCGICRVGGQENFFHCKKCGSCYSIGLRDNHLCVENSMRHHCPICYEYLFDSLKDTVVMKCGHTMHQECYHEMVKRDRYCCPICSKSVVDMSRTWRRIDEEIEASIMPEDYRYRKGGNFFLPLNCRSVSQIGIDSDC
;
A
#
# COMPACT_ATOMS: atom_id res chain seq x y z
N MET A 1 -45.37 21.07 -3.25
CA MET A 1 -44.28 21.56 -2.38
C MET A 1 -43.05 20.78 -2.78
N GLU A 2 -42.27 21.33 -3.72
CA GLU A 2 -40.94 20.81 -4.03
C GLU A 2 -40.01 21.32 -2.92
N GLY A 3 -39.50 20.40 -2.09
CA GLY A 3 -38.45 20.75 -1.14
C GLY A 3 -37.23 21.31 -1.87
N PRO A 4 -36.37 22.10 -1.21
CA PRO A 4 -35.20 22.65 -1.86
C PRO A 4 -34.37 21.50 -2.44
N VAL A 5 -34.03 21.59 -3.73
CA VAL A 5 -33.32 20.56 -4.53
C VAL A 5 -32.09 19.98 -3.80
N ASN A 6 -31.48 20.76 -2.88
CA ASN A 6 -30.37 20.34 -2.03
C ASN A 6 -30.70 19.22 -1.02
N GLU A 7 -31.90 19.17 -0.44
CA GLU A 7 -32.27 18.13 0.54
C GLU A 7 -32.30 16.74 -0.09
N ARG A 8 -32.62 16.67 -1.38
CA ARG A 8 -32.72 15.41 -2.11
C ARG A 8 -31.36 14.80 -2.42
N PHE A 9 -30.31 15.61 -2.60
CA PHE A 9 -28.98 15.09 -2.94
C PHE A 9 -28.31 14.34 -1.79
N ASP A 10 -28.57 14.78 -0.56
CA ASP A 10 -27.89 14.30 0.63
C ASP A 10 -28.70 13.21 1.37
N PHE A 11 -29.85 12.82 0.82
CA PHE A 11 -30.67 11.74 1.40
C PHE A 11 -29.86 10.44 1.53
N GLY A 12 -29.85 9.88 2.75
CA GLY A 12 -29.11 8.66 3.07
C GLY A 12 -27.60 8.86 3.29
N LYS A 13 -27.11 10.10 3.39
CA LYS A 13 -25.67 10.37 3.53
C LYS A 13 -25.08 9.72 4.77
N MET A 14 -23.96 9.00 4.59
CA MET A 14 -23.27 8.21 5.62
C MET A 14 -24.03 6.98 6.15
N GLU A 15 -25.29 6.78 5.76
CA GLU A 15 -26.13 5.65 6.22
C GLU A 15 -25.83 4.34 5.48
N TYR A 16 -25.30 4.43 4.26
CA TYR A 16 -25.02 3.29 3.40
C TYR A 16 -23.51 3.05 3.20
N GLY A 17 -23.17 1.84 2.78
CA GLY A 17 -21.81 1.47 2.41
C GLY A 17 -21.38 0.14 3.02
N CYS A 18 -20.10 0.06 3.37
CA CYS A 18 -19.48 -1.11 3.98
C CYS A 18 -18.38 -0.67 4.95
N LYS A 19 -17.66 -1.64 5.54
CA LYS A 19 -16.49 -1.36 6.39
C LYS A 19 -15.36 -0.62 5.67
N HIS A 20 -15.30 -0.68 4.34
CA HIS A 20 -14.24 -0.03 3.56
C HIS A 20 -14.58 1.42 3.20
N TYR A 21 -15.80 1.67 2.70
CA TYR A 21 -16.22 2.99 2.20
C TYR A 21 -17.68 3.28 2.54
N ARG A 22 -17.99 4.55 2.79
CA ARG A 22 -19.36 5.03 2.99
C ARG A 22 -19.89 5.49 1.64
N ARG A 23 -20.93 4.86 1.10
CA ARG A 23 -21.43 5.19 -0.25
C ARG A 23 -22.84 4.69 -0.44
N ARG A 24 -23.62 5.42 -1.24
CA ARG A 24 -25.04 5.16 -1.51
C ARG A 24 -25.26 4.40 -2.82
N CYS A 25 -24.26 3.61 -3.24
CA CYS A 25 -24.33 2.71 -4.39
C CYS A 25 -23.53 1.41 -4.19
N ARG A 26 -23.97 0.36 -4.89
CA ARG A 26 -23.25 -0.91 -5.08
C ARG A 26 -22.72 -0.99 -6.51
N ILE A 27 -21.68 -1.78 -6.73
CA ILE A 27 -21.10 -2.00 -8.07
C ILE A 27 -21.59 -3.33 -8.62
N ARG A 28 -21.87 -3.38 -9.93
CA ARG A 28 -21.99 -4.65 -10.66
C ARG A 28 -20.59 -5.04 -11.14
N ALA A 29 -20.09 -6.16 -10.63
CA ALA A 29 -18.76 -6.66 -10.94
C ALA A 29 -18.73 -7.20 -12.38
N PRO A 30 -17.91 -6.65 -13.29
CA PRO A 30 -17.91 -7.09 -14.70
C PRO A 30 -17.34 -8.50 -14.89
N CYS A 31 -16.54 -8.98 -13.94
CA CYS A 31 -15.89 -10.30 -13.96
C CYS A 31 -16.86 -11.46 -13.69
N CYS A 32 -17.83 -11.28 -12.79
CA CYS A 32 -18.75 -12.33 -12.35
C CYS A 32 -20.24 -11.93 -12.45
N ASN A 33 -20.52 -10.68 -12.83
CA ASN A 33 -21.85 -10.09 -12.96
C ASN A 33 -22.66 -9.98 -11.64
N GLU A 34 -21.99 -10.21 -10.51
CA GLU A 34 -22.56 -10.12 -9.17
C GLU A 34 -22.49 -8.68 -8.61
N ILE A 35 -23.33 -8.38 -7.61
CA ILE A 35 -23.46 -7.03 -7.03
C ILE A 35 -22.75 -6.97 -5.69
N TYR A 36 -21.83 -6.02 -5.53
CA TYR A 36 -21.07 -5.83 -4.30
C TYR A 36 -21.07 -4.41 -3.76
N SER A 37 -20.99 -4.30 -2.44
CA SER A 37 -20.89 -3.01 -1.75
C SER A 37 -19.60 -2.26 -2.00
N CYS A 38 -18.50 -2.88 -2.46
CA CYS A 38 -17.31 -2.24 -3.03
C CYS A 38 -16.37 -3.29 -3.65
N ARG A 39 -15.26 -2.84 -4.28
CA ARG A 39 -14.25 -3.76 -4.84
C ARG A 39 -13.59 -4.65 -3.79
N HIS A 40 -13.39 -4.14 -2.57
CA HIS A 40 -12.77 -4.92 -1.50
C HIS A 40 -13.74 -5.96 -0.96
N CYS A 41 -15.03 -5.64 -0.80
CA CYS A 41 -16.05 -6.64 -0.51
C CYS A 41 -16.08 -7.75 -1.56
N HIS A 42 -15.99 -7.39 -2.86
CA HIS A 42 -15.87 -8.37 -3.93
C HIS A 42 -14.63 -9.26 -3.76
N ASN A 43 -13.43 -8.65 -3.63
CA ASN A 43 -12.19 -9.41 -3.56
C ASN A 43 -12.08 -10.27 -2.30
N GLU A 44 -12.64 -9.84 -1.18
CA GLU A 44 -12.73 -10.63 0.05
C GLU A 44 -13.57 -11.88 -0.18
N GLU A 45 -14.76 -11.76 -0.76
CA GLU A 45 -15.64 -12.90 -1.07
C GLU A 45 -15.02 -13.82 -2.14
N ALA A 46 -14.49 -13.26 -3.22
CA ALA A 46 -13.86 -14.04 -4.30
C ALA A 46 -12.63 -14.83 -3.80
N SER A 47 -11.86 -14.28 -2.86
CA SER A 47 -10.70 -14.95 -2.26
C SER A 47 -11.09 -16.13 -1.36
N LEU A 48 -12.27 -16.07 -0.73
CA LEU A 48 -12.79 -17.14 0.13
C LEU A 48 -13.44 -18.29 -0.64
N SER A 49 -13.60 -18.16 -1.96
CA SER A 49 -14.19 -19.23 -2.77
C SER A 49 -13.37 -20.52 -2.68
N LYS A 50 -14.09 -21.63 -2.48
CA LYS A 50 -13.54 -22.99 -2.46
C LYS A 50 -13.04 -23.40 -3.85
N ASN A 51 -13.70 -22.91 -4.89
CA ASN A 51 -13.28 -23.15 -6.27
C ASN A 51 -12.14 -22.20 -6.61
N SER A 52 -10.98 -22.76 -6.97
CA SER A 52 -9.84 -21.96 -7.41
C SER A 52 -10.13 -21.12 -8.65
N PHE A 53 -11.03 -21.58 -9.52
CA PHE A 53 -11.44 -20.87 -10.74
C PHE A 53 -12.25 -19.60 -10.47
N ASP A 54 -12.90 -19.52 -9.30
CA ASP A 54 -13.70 -18.36 -8.91
C ASP A 54 -12.87 -17.32 -8.14
N ARG A 55 -11.58 -17.59 -7.90
CA ARG A 55 -10.68 -16.63 -7.24
C ARG A 55 -10.19 -15.62 -8.26
N HIS A 56 -10.62 -14.38 -8.10
CA HIS A 56 -10.24 -13.29 -8.98
C HIS A 56 -10.37 -11.96 -8.25
N GLU A 57 -9.73 -10.94 -8.81
CA GLU A 57 -9.83 -9.57 -8.33
C GLU A 57 -10.62 -8.71 -9.30
N LEU A 58 -11.41 -7.78 -8.77
CA LEU A 58 -12.13 -6.81 -9.55
C LEU A 58 -11.20 -5.68 -9.99
N VAL A 59 -11.11 -5.48 -11.30
CA VAL A 59 -10.43 -4.33 -11.90
C VAL A 59 -11.36 -3.12 -11.85
N ARG A 60 -10.98 -2.11 -11.08
CA ARG A 60 -11.80 -0.91 -10.81
C ARG A 60 -12.25 -0.16 -12.08
N GLN A 61 -11.41 -0.15 -13.11
CA GLN A 61 -11.66 0.58 -14.37
C GLN A 61 -12.74 -0.07 -15.23
N ASP A 62 -12.96 -1.38 -15.06
CA ASP A 62 -13.90 -2.15 -15.89
C ASP A 62 -15.35 -2.02 -15.40
N VAL A 63 -15.57 -1.41 -14.23
CA VAL A 63 -16.91 -1.18 -13.67
C VAL A 63 -17.65 -0.17 -14.52
N LYS A 64 -18.71 -0.63 -15.20
CA LYS A 64 -19.57 0.19 -16.05
C LYS A 64 -20.94 0.50 -15.44
N GLN A 65 -21.38 -0.33 -14.49
CA GLN A 65 -22.71 -0.22 -13.90
C GLN A 65 -22.65 -0.18 -12.37
N VAL A 66 -23.56 0.62 -11.80
CA VAL A 66 -23.79 0.76 -10.37
C VAL A 66 -25.28 0.64 -10.08
N VAL A 67 -25.60 0.18 -8.88
CA VAL A 67 -26.96 0.05 -8.37
C VAL A 67 -27.12 1.00 -7.20
N CYS A 68 -28.10 1.91 -7.28
CA CYS A 68 -28.41 2.83 -6.19
C CYS A 68 -28.82 2.04 -4.93
N SER A 69 -28.29 2.41 -3.76
CA SER A 69 -28.65 1.74 -2.50
C SER A 69 -29.96 2.25 -1.89
N VAL A 70 -30.50 3.36 -2.40
CA VAL A 70 -31.74 3.98 -1.89
C VAL A 70 -32.98 3.54 -2.69
N CYS A 71 -32.87 3.43 -4.01
CA CYS A 71 -34.00 3.12 -4.88
C CYS A 71 -33.78 1.91 -5.80
N ASP A 72 -32.70 1.17 -5.59
CA ASP A 72 -32.34 -0.06 -6.34
C ASP A 72 -32.24 0.11 -7.87
N THR A 73 -32.19 1.35 -8.36
CA THR A 73 -32.03 1.63 -9.79
C THR A 73 -30.62 1.27 -10.25
N GLU A 74 -30.55 0.39 -11.24
CA GLU A 74 -29.32 0.07 -11.95
C GLU A 74 -29.08 1.06 -13.09
N GLN A 75 -27.86 1.61 -13.15
CA GLN A 75 -27.50 2.65 -14.11
C GLN A 75 -26.01 2.60 -14.47
N SER A 76 -25.62 3.32 -15.52
CA SER A 76 -24.21 3.57 -15.81
C SER A 76 -23.54 4.36 -14.70
N VAL A 77 -22.22 4.20 -14.54
CA VAL A 77 -21.47 4.93 -13.52
C VAL A 77 -21.63 6.44 -13.69
N ALA A 78 -22.23 7.07 -12.69
CA ALA A 78 -22.38 8.51 -12.56
C ALA A 78 -22.44 8.86 -11.07
N GLN A 79 -22.17 10.11 -10.70
CA GLN A 79 -22.25 10.54 -9.31
C GLN A 79 -23.68 10.58 -8.80
N VAL A 80 -24.66 10.92 -9.66
CA VAL A 80 -26.05 11.15 -9.28
C VAL A 80 -26.93 10.02 -9.79
N CYS A 81 -27.86 9.57 -8.96
CA CYS A 81 -28.83 8.56 -9.37
C CYS A 81 -29.82 9.13 -10.39
N THR A 82 -30.02 8.45 -11.52
CA THR A 82 -30.91 8.92 -12.59
C THR A 82 -32.39 8.86 -12.23
N ASN A 83 -32.77 8.00 -11.28
CA ASN A 83 -34.15 7.84 -10.84
C ASN A 83 -34.47 8.70 -9.60
N CYS A 84 -33.77 8.48 -8.49
CA CYS A 84 -34.07 9.18 -7.24
C CYS A 84 -33.34 10.52 -7.08
N GLY A 85 -32.33 10.83 -7.90
CA GLY A 85 -31.65 12.13 -7.89
C GLY A 85 -30.64 12.34 -6.76
N ILE A 86 -30.38 11.35 -5.90
CA ILE A 86 -29.38 11.47 -4.82
C ILE A 86 -27.96 11.50 -5.39
N LYS A 87 -27.02 12.16 -4.72
CA LYS A 87 -25.58 11.86 -4.91
C LYS A 87 -25.31 10.47 -4.36
N MET A 88 -24.56 9.62 -5.06
CA MET A 88 -24.19 8.28 -4.60
C MET A 88 -22.87 8.25 -3.81
N GLY A 89 -22.13 9.35 -3.84
CA GLY A 89 -20.92 9.63 -3.08
C GLY A 89 -20.67 11.13 -3.07
N GLU A 90 -20.28 11.69 -1.92
CA GLU A 90 -19.87 13.09 -1.83
C GLU A 90 -18.59 13.34 -2.62
N TYR A 91 -17.59 12.50 -2.42
CA TYR A 91 -16.44 12.38 -3.31
C TYR A 91 -16.75 11.35 -4.40
N PHE A 92 -16.55 11.74 -5.65
CA PHE A 92 -16.68 10.86 -6.81
C PHE A 92 -15.48 11.02 -7.75
N CYS A 93 -14.84 9.90 -8.09
CA CYS A 93 -13.82 9.87 -9.12
C CYS A 93 -14.28 8.98 -10.28
N ASN A 94 -14.55 9.61 -11.42
CA ASN A 94 -14.98 8.89 -12.63
C ASN A 94 -13.86 8.00 -13.22
N ILE A 95 -12.59 8.35 -13.03
CA ILE A 95 -11.45 7.58 -13.54
C ILE A 95 -11.33 6.26 -12.75
N CYS A 96 -11.38 6.34 -11.41
CA CYS A 96 -11.29 5.18 -10.54
C CYS A 96 -12.63 4.47 -10.27
N LYS A 97 -13.75 5.01 -10.77
CA LYS A 97 -15.12 4.56 -10.44
C LYS A 97 -15.36 4.50 -8.92
N PHE A 98 -14.82 5.48 -8.21
CA PHE A 98 -14.75 5.50 -6.75
C PHE A 98 -15.76 6.49 -6.16
N PHE A 99 -16.38 6.11 -5.05
CA PHE A 99 -17.43 6.84 -4.35
C PHE A 99 -17.16 6.74 -2.84
N ASP A 100 -17.14 7.87 -2.15
CA ASP A 100 -17.08 7.92 -0.68
C ASP A 100 -17.84 9.15 -0.18
N ASP A 101 -18.64 8.98 0.87
CA ASP A 101 -19.37 10.05 1.55
C ASP A 101 -18.52 10.71 2.63
N ASP A 102 -17.52 9.99 3.12
CA ASP A 102 -16.63 10.43 4.19
C ASP A 102 -15.52 11.33 3.61
N THR A 103 -15.85 12.59 3.36
CA THR A 103 -14.89 13.57 2.80
C THR A 103 -13.84 14.04 3.79
N GLU A 104 -13.94 13.69 5.08
CA GLU A 104 -12.95 14.04 6.10
C GLU A 104 -11.60 13.37 5.81
N LYS A 105 -11.60 12.25 5.08
CA LYS A 105 -10.38 11.59 4.59
C LYS A 105 -9.64 12.40 3.53
N GLN A 106 -10.21 13.47 3.00
CA GLN A 106 -9.62 14.33 1.97
C GLN A 106 -9.07 13.52 0.78
N GLN A 107 -9.95 12.74 0.15
CA GLN A 107 -9.60 11.92 -1.00
C GLN A 107 -9.23 12.80 -2.19
N PHE A 108 -8.24 12.37 -2.96
CA PHE A 108 -7.85 13.03 -4.20
C PHE A 108 -7.36 12.02 -5.23
N HIS A 109 -7.57 12.32 -6.52
CA HIS A 109 -7.02 11.51 -7.60
C HIS A 109 -5.61 12.00 -7.95
N CYS A 110 -4.68 11.06 -8.13
CA CYS A 110 -3.39 11.36 -8.72
C CYS A 110 -3.35 10.80 -10.13
N ASP A 111 -3.30 11.68 -11.13
CA ASP A 111 -3.29 11.30 -12.55
C ASP A 111 -2.07 10.44 -12.91
N ASP A 112 -0.88 10.79 -12.39
CA ASP A 112 0.35 10.03 -12.65
C ASP A 112 0.31 8.61 -12.07
N CYS A 113 -0.38 8.41 -10.95
CA CYS A 113 -0.58 7.08 -10.36
C CYS A 113 -1.80 6.34 -10.94
N GLY A 114 -2.77 7.07 -11.48
CA GLY A 114 -4.05 6.54 -11.94
C GLY A 114 -4.96 6.01 -10.82
N ILE A 115 -4.75 6.44 -9.58
CA ILE A 115 -5.52 6.00 -8.40
C ILE A 115 -5.87 7.15 -7.45
N CYS A 116 -6.96 6.96 -6.70
CA CYS A 116 -7.31 7.86 -5.59
C CYS A 116 -6.45 7.54 -4.36
N ARG A 117 -5.97 8.59 -3.70
CA ARG A 117 -5.28 8.57 -2.41
C ARG A 117 -6.11 9.34 -1.38
N VAL A 118 -5.74 9.23 -0.10
CA VAL A 118 -6.39 9.89 1.04
C VAL A 118 -5.37 10.71 1.81
N GLY A 119 -5.82 11.75 2.51
CA GLY A 119 -4.98 12.62 3.34
C GLY A 119 -4.65 13.99 2.74
N GLY A 120 -5.39 14.44 1.71
CA GLY A 120 -5.27 15.79 1.14
C GLY A 120 -4.18 15.90 0.08
N GLN A 121 -4.52 16.44 -1.09
CA GLN A 121 -3.60 16.55 -2.22
C GLN A 121 -2.37 17.40 -1.86
N GLU A 122 -2.57 18.41 -1.03
CA GLU A 122 -1.55 19.34 -0.54
C GLU A 122 -0.54 18.69 0.41
N ASN A 123 -0.80 17.51 0.95
CA ASN A 123 0.11 16.79 1.85
C ASN A 123 0.97 15.76 1.12
N PHE A 124 0.72 15.54 -0.18
CA PHE A 124 1.38 14.53 -0.98
C PHE A 124 2.09 15.13 -2.19
N PHE A 125 3.10 14.41 -2.69
CA PHE A 125 3.71 14.69 -3.98
C PHE A 125 3.94 13.37 -4.73
N HIS A 126 3.82 13.43 -6.06
CA HIS A 126 4.17 12.29 -6.90
C HIS A 126 5.67 12.32 -7.22
N CYS A 127 6.39 11.26 -6.84
CA CYS A 127 7.79 11.08 -7.23
C CYS A 127 7.86 10.33 -8.56
N LYS A 128 8.22 11.03 -9.64
CA LYS A 128 8.31 10.43 -11.00
C LYS A 128 9.32 9.27 -11.09
N LYS A 129 10.42 9.34 -10.33
CA LYS A 129 11.44 8.27 -10.30
C LYS A 129 10.90 6.99 -9.64
N CYS A 130 10.16 7.14 -8.55
CA CYS A 130 9.55 6.00 -7.84
C CYS A 130 8.22 5.55 -8.47
N GLY A 131 7.61 6.41 -9.30
CA GLY A 131 6.27 6.19 -9.88
C GLY A 131 5.17 6.10 -8.83
N SER A 132 5.31 6.81 -7.70
CA SER A 132 4.45 6.68 -6.51
C SER A 132 4.25 8.00 -5.77
N CYS A 133 3.12 8.14 -5.08
CA CYS A 133 2.83 9.29 -4.21
C CYS A 133 3.38 9.07 -2.80
N TYR A 134 4.08 10.07 -2.26
CA TYR A 134 4.56 10.10 -0.88
C TYR A 134 4.09 11.35 -0.17
N SER A 135 4.10 11.34 1.16
CA SER A 135 3.89 12.54 1.95
C SER A 135 5.01 13.54 1.72
N ILE A 136 4.72 14.84 1.81
CA ILE A 136 5.70 15.91 1.55
C ILE A 136 6.95 15.82 2.44
N GLY A 137 6.84 15.24 3.64
CA GLY A 137 8.00 15.01 4.51
C GLY A 137 9.09 14.10 3.89
N LEU A 138 8.73 13.27 2.91
CA LEU A 138 9.67 12.42 2.16
C LEU A 138 10.27 13.12 0.92
N ARG A 139 9.88 14.38 0.64
CA ARG A 139 10.42 15.13 -0.48
C ARG A 139 11.93 15.30 -0.29
N ASP A 140 12.69 14.86 -1.29
CA ASP A 140 14.16 14.90 -1.34
C ASP A 140 14.91 14.14 -0.22
N ASN A 141 14.21 13.36 0.60
CA ASN A 141 14.79 12.64 1.75
C ASN A 141 14.66 11.11 1.65
N HIS A 142 14.10 10.58 0.56
CA HIS A 142 14.00 9.14 0.33
C HIS A 142 14.97 8.66 -0.76
N LEU A 143 15.52 7.47 -0.56
CA LEU A 143 16.27 6.79 -1.61
C LEU A 143 15.30 6.38 -2.72
N CYS A 144 15.38 7.05 -3.87
CA CYS A 144 14.53 6.73 -5.00
C CYS A 144 14.93 5.38 -5.59
N VAL A 145 14.06 4.37 -5.44
CA VAL A 145 14.16 3.09 -6.13
C VAL A 145 12.98 3.01 -7.10
N GLU A 146 13.26 2.70 -8.36
CA GLU A 146 12.22 2.61 -9.39
C GLU A 146 11.18 1.55 -8.99
N ASN A 147 9.91 1.90 -9.19
CA ASN A 147 8.78 1.00 -8.93
C ASN A 147 8.74 0.41 -7.51
N SER A 148 9.27 1.14 -6.52
CA SER A 148 9.42 0.66 -5.15
C SER A 148 8.10 0.30 -4.44
N MET A 149 6.93 0.60 -4.99
CA MET A 149 5.63 0.18 -4.46
C MET A 149 4.88 -0.81 -5.35
N ARG A 150 5.43 -1.17 -6.52
CA ARG A 150 4.79 -2.09 -7.48
C ARG A 150 5.22 -3.53 -7.23
N HIS A 151 5.22 -3.95 -5.97
CA HIS A 151 5.50 -5.32 -5.55
C HIS A 151 4.63 -5.72 -4.36
N HIS A 152 4.63 -7.02 -4.05
CA HIS A 152 3.90 -7.57 -2.93
C HIS A 152 4.68 -7.37 -1.63
N CYS A 153 3.98 -7.04 -0.54
CA CYS A 153 4.59 -6.95 0.77
C CYS A 153 5.30 -8.28 1.10
N PRO A 154 6.59 -8.28 1.48
CA PRO A 154 7.36 -9.52 1.73
C PRO A 154 6.89 -10.31 2.96
N ILE A 155 5.95 -9.76 3.75
CA ILE A 155 5.43 -10.36 4.98
C ILE A 155 4.02 -10.89 4.76
N CYS A 156 3.08 -10.04 4.33
CA CYS A 156 1.68 -10.43 4.13
C CYS A 156 1.32 -10.79 2.68
N TYR A 157 2.24 -10.63 1.73
CA TYR A 157 2.06 -10.91 0.30
C TYR A 157 0.93 -10.14 -0.40
N GLU A 158 0.34 -9.15 0.26
CA GLU A 158 -0.61 -8.23 -0.36
C GLU A 158 0.12 -7.22 -1.27
N TYR A 159 -0.50 -6.87 -2.38
CA TYR A 159 0.05 -5.90 -3.32
C TYR A 159 0.04 -4.48 -2.74
N LEU A 160 1.22 -3.86 -2.62
CA LEU A 160 1.38 -2.59 -1.88
C LEU A 160 0.67 -1.42 -2.55
N PHE A 161 0.67 -1.35 -3.88
CA PHE A 161 0.15 -0.20 -4.61
C PHE A 161 -1.37 -0.01 -4.45
N ASP A 162 -2.12 -1.11 -4.39
CA ASP A 162 -3.58 -1.12 -4.31
C ASP A 162 -4.12 -1.32 -2.88
N SER A 163 -3.24 -1.58 -1.92
CA SER A 163 -3.57 -1.73 -0.50
C SER A 163 -4.03 -0.40 0.10
N LEU A 164 -4.92 -0.50 1.09
CA LEU A 164 -5.37 0.62 1.92
C LEU A 164 -4.48 0.85 3.15
N LYS A 165 -3.55 -0.08 3.41
CA LYS A 165 -2.66 -0.02 4.57
C LYS A 165 -1.54 0.98 4.32
N ASP A 166 -1.15 1.69 5.38
CA ASP A 166 -0.01 2.60 5.34
C ASP A 166 1.27 1.84 5.00
N THR A 167 2.16 2.51 4.25
CA THR A 167 3.42 1.95 3.79
C THR A 167 4.60 2.76 4.30
N VAL A 168 5.67 2.08 4.66
CA VAL A 168 6.94 2.68 5.09
C VAL A 168 8.00 2.45 4.01
N VAL A 169 8.69 3.53 3.63
CA VAL A 169 9.90 3.46 2.81
C VAL A 169 11.10 3.29 3.74
N MET A 170 11.78 2.15 3.64
CA MET A 170 12.97 1.87 4.44
C MET A 170 14.18 2.63 3.89
N LYS A 171 15.25 2.77 4.69
CA LYS A 171 16.51 3.43 4.27
C LYS A 171 17.15 2.80 3.03
N CYS A 172 16.92 1.50 2.80
CA CYS A 172 17.38 0.81 1.60
C CYS A 172 16.55 1.10 0.35
N GLY A 173 15.48 1.91 0.45
CA GLY A 173 14.59 2.30 -0.63
C GLY A 173 13.42 1.33 -0.90
N HIS A 174 13.44 0.13 -0.33
CA HIS A 174 12.31 -0.81 -0.43
C HIS A 174 11.14 -0.38 0.46
N THR A 175 9.93 -0.75 0.06
CA THR A 175 8.71 -0.43 0.80
C THR A 175 8.00 -1.69 1.31
N MET A 176 7.28 -1.53 2.42
CA MET A 176 6.39 -2.55 3.01
C MET A 176 5.28 -1.87 3.83
N HIS A 177 4.23 -2.60 4.19
CA HIS A 177 3.21 -2.06 5.10
C HIS A 177 3.81 -1.68 6.46
N GLN A 178 3.31 -0.60 7.05
CA GLN A 178 3.77 -0.08 8.34
C GLN A 178 3.55 -1.10 9.47
N GLU A 179 2.41 -1.80 9.46
CA GLU A 179 2.12 -2.87 10.42
C GLU A 179 3.14 -4.02 10.30
N CYS A 180 3.41 -4.46 9.07
CA CYS A 180 4.40 -5.50 8.79
C CYS A 180 5.82 -5.06 9.20
N TYR A 181 6.17 -3.79 8.98
CA TYR A 181 7.42 -3.20 9.44
C TYR A 181 7.54 -3.24 10.97
N HIS A 182 6.49 -2.82 11.69
CA HIS A 182 6.49 -2.86 13.15
C HIS A 182 6.54 -4.28 13.70
N GLU A 183 5.84 -5.24 13.09
CA GLU A 183 5.90 -6.65 13.47
C GLU A 183 7.30 -7.24 13.25
N MET A 184 7.94 -6.89 12.14
CA MET A 184 9.31 -7.28 11.82
C MET A 184 10.29 -6.76 12.88
N VAL A 185 10.18 -5.48 13.26
CA VAL A 185 11.00 -4.86 14.30
C VAL A 185 10.74 -5.48 15.68
N LYS A 186 9.47 -5.77 16.03
CA LYS A 186 9.12 -6.44 17.30
C LYS A 186 9.69 -7.85 17.44
N ARG A 187 10.00 -8.52 16.33
CA ARG A 187 10.63 -9.86 16.30
C ARG A 187 12.16 -9.79 16.16
N ASP A 188 12.76 -8.63 16.43
CA ASP A 188 14.20 -8.38 16.33
C ASP A 188 14.79 -8.66 14.93
N ARG A 189 13.96 -8.58 13.89
CA ARG A 189 14.42 -8.72 12.49
C ARG A 189 14.68 -7.34 11.90
N TYR A 190 15.90 -6.84 12.06
CA TYR A 190 16.28 -5.51 11.58
C TYR A 190 16.81 -5.49 10.14
N CYS A 191 16.70 -6.59 9.40
CA CYS A 191 17.16 -6.70 8.02
C CYS A 191 16.00 -6.62 7.05
N CYS A 192 16.14 -5.81 6.00
CA CYS A 192 15.19 -5.76 4.90
C CYS A 192 15.08 -7.16 4.26
N PRO A 193 13.90 -7.77 4.18
CA PRO A 193 13.75 -9.11 3.60
C PRO A 193 14.03 -9.17 2.10
N ILE A 194 14.12 -8.02 1.43
CA ILE A 194 14.35 -7.92 -0.02
C ILE A 194 15.85 -7.81 -0.34
N CYS A 195 16.63 -7.11 0.48
CA CYS A 195 18.05 -6.85 0.18
C CYS A 195 19.01 -7.04 1.35
N SER A 196 18.53 -7.57 2.47
CA SER A 196 19.30 -7.87 3.69
C SER A 196 20.01 -6.69 4.34
N LYS A 197 19.77 -5.45 3.89
CA LYS A 197 20.31 -4.22 4.50
C LYS A 197 19.58 -3.89 5.80
N SER A 198 20.31 -3.33 6.77
CA SER A 198 19.74 -2.88 8.04
C SER A 198 18.70 -1.77 7.84
N VAL A 199 17.51 -1.97 8.38
CA VAL A 199 16.40 -1.00 8.29
C VAL A 199 16.43 0.05 9.42
N VAL A 200 17.01 -0.32 10.57
CA VAL A 200 17.19 0.54 11.73
C VAL A 200 18.65 0.99 11.82
N ASP A 201 18.87 2.21 12.33
CA ASP A 201 20.22 2.66 12.69
C ASP A 201 20.73 1.86 13.89
N MET A 202 21.45 0.79 13.60
CA MET A 202 22.05 -0.10 14.60
C MET A 202 23.46 0.36 14.99
N SER A 203 23.89 1.59 14.65
CA SER A 203 25.25 2.10 14.90
C SER A 203 25.74 1.89 16.34
N ARG A 204 24.86 2.04 17.33
CA ARG A 204 25.18 1.83 18.75
C ARG A 204 25.38 0.35 19.11
N THR A 205 24.57 -0.53 18.51
CA THR A 205 24.66 -1.98 18.68
C THR A 205 25.89 -2.54 17.98
N TRP A 206 26.20 -2.04 16.78
CA TRP A 206 27.42 -2.39 16.04
C TRP A 206 28.68 -1.98 16.81
N ARG A 207 28.70 -0.77 17.39
CA ARG A 207 29.83 -0.31 18.21
C ARG A 207 30.10 -1.26 19.39
N ARG A 208 29.04 -1.72 20.06
CA ARG A 208 29.18 -2.67 21.18
C ARG A 208 29.68 -4.05 20.73
N ILE A 209 29.23 -4.53 19.58
CA ILE A 209 29.71 -5.79 19.00
C ILE A 209 31.18 -5.67 18.58
N ASP A 210 31.58 -4.55 17.96
CA ASP A 210 32.96 -4.30 17.56
C ASP A 210 33.88 -4.21 18.81
N GLU A 211 33.42 -3.57 19.90
CA GLU A 211 34.11 -3.57 21.21
C GLU A 211 34.23 -4.98 21.82
N GLU A 212 33.17 -5.80 21.76
CA GLU A 212 33.17 -7.20 22.24
C GLU A 212 34.13 -8.08 21.40
N ILE A 213 34.19 -7.87 20.08
CA ILE A 213 35.12 -8.56 19.19
C ILE A 213 36.57 -8.16 19.50
N GLU A 214 36.84 -6.87 19.69
CA GLU A 214 38.18 -6.37 20.03
C GLU A 214 38.64 -6.85 21.41
N ALA A 215 37.71 -6.99 22.36
CA ALA A 215 37.97 -7.57 23.67
C ALA A 215 38.17 -9.10 23.64
N SER A 216 37.72 -9.77 22.56
CA SER A 216 37.91 -11.20 22.38
C SER A 216 39.30 -11.48 21.76
N ILE A 217 40.21 -12.01 22.59
CA ILE A 217 41.53 -12.43 22.12
C ILE A 217 41.34 -13.66 21.23
N MET A 218 41.63 -13.55 19.94
CA MET A 218 41.63 -14.70 19.03
C MET A 218 42.59 -15.79 19.56
N PRO A 219 42.13 -17.04 19.75
CA PRO A 219 42.99 -18.13 20.19
C PRO A 219 44.16 -18.36 19.22
N GLU A 220 45.31 -18.76 19.76
CA GLU A 220 46.59 -18.88 19.05
C GLU A 220 46.49 -19.70 17.74
N ASP A 221 45.67 -20.77 17.75
CA ASP A 221 45.47 -21.70 16.64
C ASP A 221 44.80 -21.09 15.39
N TYR A 222 44.22 -19.90 15.52
CA TYR A 222 43.51 -19.21 14.44
C TYR A 222 44.24 -17.96 13.93
N ARG A 223 45.40 -17.61 14.49
CA ARG A 223 46.14 -16.38 14.15
C ARG A 223 46.73 -16.37 12.73
N TYR A 224 46.91 -17.52 12.09
CA TYR A 224 47.62 -17.65 10.81
C TYR A 224 46.81 -18.24 9.64
N ARG A 225 45.50 -18.48 9.81
CA ARG A 225 44.68 -19.00 8.70
C ARG A 225 44.14 -17.83 7.85
N LYS A 226 44.93 -17.37 6.87
CA LYS A 226 44.40 -16.52 5.78
C LYS A 226 43.38 -17.34 4.99
N GLY A 227 42.10 -17.01 5.14
CA GLY A 227 41.00 -17.63 4.40
C GLY A 227 40.20 -18.61 5.25
N GLY A 228 39.17 -18.10 5.91
CA GLY A 228 38.19 -18.92 6.60
C GLY A 228 37.02 -18.05 7.00
N ASN A 229 35.97 -18.06 6.19
CA ASN A 229 34.65 -17.57 6.55
C ASN A 229 34.27 -18.17 7.91
N PHE A 230 34.40 -17.38 8.98
CA PHE A 230 33.62 -17.63 10.18
C PHE A 230 32.16 -17.40 9.77
N PHE A 231 31.40 -18.49 9.67
CA PHE A 231 29.95 -18.44 9.58
C PHE A 231 29.41 -17.90 10.92
N LEU A 232 29.46 -16.57 11.06
CA LEU A 232 28.58 -15.84 11.97
C LEU A 232 27.17 -15.87 11.37
N PRO A 233 26.13 -16.03 12.18
CA PRO A 233 24.76 -16.20 11.71
C PRO A 233 24.38 -14.98 10.86
N LEU A 234 24.11 -15.22 9.56
CA LEU A 234 23.51 -14.30 8.56
C LEU A 234 23.42 -12.85 9.05
N ASN A 235 24.58 -12.22 9.21
CA ASN A 235 24.66 -10.92 9.84
C ASN A 235 24.38 -9.87 8.77
N CYS A 236 23.59 -8.85 9.11
CA CYS A 236 23.09 -7.77 8.25
C CYS A 236 24.20 -6.88 7.59
N ARG A 237 25.46 -7.35 7.61
CA ARG A 237 26.69 -6.60 7.32
C ARG A 237 27.39 -7.25 6.12
N SER A 238 26.92 -6.99 4.90
CA SER A 238 27.81 -7.00 3.72
C SER A 238 27.16 -6.18 2.60
N VAL A 239 27.73 -5.01 2.27
CA VAL A 239 28.71 -4.79 1.18
C VAL A 239 29.23 -3.35 1.33
N SER A 240 30.43 -3.17 1.87
CA SER A 240 31.23 -1.94 1.71
C SER A 240 32.69 -2.34 1.94
N GLN A 241 33.55 -1.98 0.99
CA GLN A 241 34.97 -2.38 0.89
C GLN A 241 35.22 -3.87 0.58
N ILE A 242 35.10 -4.25 -0.69
CA ILE A 242 36.17 -5.01 -1.35
C ILE A 242 36.51 -4.24 -2.63
N GLY A 243 37.52 -3.38 -2.54
CA GLY A 243 38.22 -2.91 -3.73
C GLY A 243 39.06 -4.07 -4.24
N ILE A 244 38.78 -4.52 -5.45
CA ILE A 244 39.69 -5.40 -6.20
C ILE A 244 40.07 -4.58 -7.44
N ASP A 245 41.24 -3.96 -7.36
CA ASP A 245 42.02 -3.62 -8.55
C ASP A 245 42.31 -4.92 -9.31
N SER A 246 42.11 -4.92 -10.64
CA SER A 246 43.10 -5.36 -11.63
C SER A 246 42.44 -5.75 -12.97
N ASP A 247 42.83 -5.01 -14.01
CA ASP A 247 43.14 -5.46 -15.38
C ASP A 247 42.57 -6.81 -15.89
N CYS A 248 41.64 -6.71 -16.85
CA CYS A 248 41.65 -7.39 -18.17
C CYS A 248 40.43 -6.96 -18.99
#